data_AF-A0A956J2R6-F1
#
_entry.id   AF-A0A956J2R6-F1
#
_cell.length_a   1.000
_cell.length_b   1.000
_cell.length_c   1.000
_cell.angle_alpha   90.00
_cell.angle_beta   90.00
_cell.angle_gamma   90.00
#
_symmetry.space_group_name_H-M   'P 1'
#
loop_
_entity.id
_entity.type
_entity.pdbx_description
1 polymer ?
#
loop_
_entity_poly.entity_id
_entity_poly.type
_entity_poly.pdbx_seq_one_letter_code
_entity_poly.pdbx_strand_id
1 'polypeptide(L)'
;MQSLVAAAALAVTIYAVGYPLMVTRYLPLTDFPFHAAQTSILRHYFDPAYHFHEQFTLHPIEVPYMSMYALGAVFALFVPLTTASKLMAALMLGLLPAGLGVLFWGMKKTPLWGLLGVVFVWSNLTYWGFLNYQGAIGLYAMSIGLALRALDKPSRKRSFGLALCITAVYLTHVFRLPFTLLSVAGTAVLMYPATKRVRPVVGPVLWGGALLALYSLVRPKDDTVGKLDFSLHPGRLKEAQQHLWTDFVGLAAQEETTRVEGVLSAACVALIVACVLFWWQGRLRHRDVRERWWGFGVTLLPLLLAGGYLLSYLTLPIRIGVWWYVYPRELTACGFILLGVLPDLPRQWWYRLAFVTGLGVFVGRLGFFVAEQFHAFDRSTQDFQRVAEHIPKAPRLLYLVFDHSGSSKRNTPYIHLPAWIQAEKGGWLSFHLVGFNHSPIRYRKDTDPGLYDGRGVIPPPVPDRWEWTPQRFRLHTHGAFFDWFLIRQRHDPSRLFATDPSIHLVAHDGTWWLFQREKSQPSGQQ
;
A
#
# COMPACT_ATOMS: atom_id res chain seq x y z
N MET A 1 -16.33 30.84 6.23
CA MET A 1 -16.77 29.67 7.03
C MET A 1 -16.61 28.33 6.30
N GLN A 2 -17.17 28.12 5.10
CA GLN A 2 -17.00 26.84 4.38
C GLN A 2 -15.52 26.50 4.09
N SER A 3 -14.69 27.50 3.75
CA SER A 3 -13.25 27.32 3.58
C SER A 3 -12.54 26.89 4.88
N LEU A 4 -13.01 27.36 6.04
CA LEU A 4 -12.46 26.96 7.35
C LEU A 4 -12.79 25.49 7.66
N VAL A 5 -14.02 25.05 7.39
CA VAL A 5 -14.42 23.64 7.57
C VAL A 5 -13.61 22.71 6.66
N ALA A 6 -13.36 23.12 5.40
CA ALA A 6 -12.52 22.38 4.48
C ALA A 6 -11.05 22.33 4.93
N ALA A 7 -10.50 23.45 5.41
CA ALA A 7 -9.15 23.52 5.96
C ALA A 7 -9.00 22.63 7.20
N ALA A 8 -9.99 22.64 8.10
CA ALA A 8 -10.02 21.76 9.28
C ALA A 8 -10.05 20.28 8.88
N ALA A 9 -10.87 19.91 7.90
CA ALA A 9 -10.91 18.53 7.38
C ALA A 9 -9.55 18.10 6.78
N LEU A 10 -8.90 18.99 6.01
CA LEU A 10 -7.58 18.73 5.46
C LEU A 10 -6.53 18.58 6.58
N ALA A 11 -6.54 19.45 7.58
CA ALA A 11 -5.62 19.39 8.72
C ALA A 11 -5.79 18.09 9.51
N VAL A 12 -7.03 17.68 9.79
CA VAL A 12 -7.35 16.39 10.44
C VAL A 12 -6.80 15.22 9.62
N THR A 13 -6.98 15.25 8.30
CA THR A 13 -6.47 14.19 7.41
C THR A 13 -4.95 14.13 7.43
N ILE A 14 -4.28 15.27 7.26
CA ILE A 14 -2.82 15.37 7.28
C ILE A 14 -2.28 14.88 8.62
N TYR A 15 -2.90 15.27 9.73
CA TYR A 15 -2.50 14.82 11.06
C TYR A 15 -2.67 13.30 11.21
N ALA A 16 -3.86 12.77 10.95
CA ALA A 16 -4.16 11.37 11.21
C ALA A 16 -3.40 10.38 10.31
N VAL A 17 -3.01 10.81 9.11
CA VAL A 17 -2.17 10.01 8.20
C VAL A 17 -0.68 10.26 8.45
N GLY A 18 -0.28 11.54 8.56
CA GLY A 18 1.12 11.94 8.59
C GLY A 18 1.79 11.72 9.94
N TYR A 19 1.11 12.02 11.06
CA TYR A 19 1.72 11.95 12.39
C TYR A 19 2.29 10.55 12.71
N PRO A 20 1.54 9.44 12.53
CA PRO A 20 2.08 8.11 12.84
C PRO A 20 3.29 7.73 11.99
N LEU A 21 3.38 8.24 10.76
CA LEU A 21 4.50 7.95 9.87
C LEU A 21 5.80 8.66 10.30
N MET A 22 5.70 9.77 11.03
CA MET A 22 6.85 10.62 11.36
C MET A 22 7.44 10.34 12.76
N VAL A 23 6.73 9.60 13.63
CA VAL A 23 7.17 9.33 15.02
C VAL A 23 8.15 8.17 15.18
N THR A 24 8.48 7.46 14.10
CA THR A 24 9.45 6.36 14.08
C THR A 24 10.44 6.54 12.95
N ARG A 25 11.68 6.07 13.11
CA ARG A 25 12.69 5.98 12.05
C ARG A 25 12.30 4.94 11.00
N TYR A 26 11.94 3.72 11.41
CA TYR A 26 11.56 2.62 10.53
C TYR A 26 10.09 2.24 10.74
N LEU A 27 9.26 2.45 9.71
CA LEU A 27 7.83 2.13 9.83
C LEU A 27 7.63 0.62 10.07
N PRO A 28 6.81 0.22 11.05
CA PRO A 28 6.49 -1.18 11.33
C PRO A 28 5.49 -1.75 10.32
N LEU A 29 5.71 -1.58 9.01
CA LEU A 29 4.89 -2.22 7.98
C LEU A 29 5.73 -3.31 7.31
N THR A 30 5.20 -4.53 7.23
CA THR A 30 5.98 -5.73 6.90
C THR A 30 6.81 -5.56 5.63
N ASP A 31 6.22 -5.10 4.52
CA ASP A 31 6.92 -5.00 3.23
C ASP A 31 7.53 -3.61 2.96
N PHE A 32 7.33 -2.65 3.86
CA PHE A 32 7.79 -1.28 3.64
C PHE A 32 9.31 -1.11 3.54
N PRO A 33 10.15 -1.84 4.30
CA PRO A 33 11.60 -1.83 4.07
C PRO A 33 11.97 -2.19 2.62
N PHE A 34 11.27 -3.14 1.98
CA PHE A 34 11.50 -3.44 0.57
C PHE A 34 10.98 -2.36 -0.36
N HIS A 35 9.90 -1.68 -0.01
CA HIS A 35 9.46 -0.52 -0.79
C HIS A 35 10.48 0.63 -0.72
N ALA A 36 11.13 0.82 0.43
CA ALA A 36 12.24 1.75 0.56
C ALA A 36 13.47 1.31 -0.25
N ALA A 37 13.83 0.02 -0.23
CA ALA A 37 14.92 -0.52 -1.04
C ALA A 37 14.66 -0.32 -2.54
N GLN A 38 13.45 -0.61 -3.03
CA GLN A 38 13.06 -0.38 -4.43
C GLN A 38 13.05 1.11 -4.80
N THR A 39 12.66 1.98 -3.88
CA THR A 39 12.77 3.43 -4.04
C THR A 39 14.24 3.86 -4.18
N SER A 40 15.13 3.28 -3.36
CA SER A 40 16.57 3.51 -3.44
C SER A 40 17.14 3.07 -4.78
N ILE A 41 16.75 1.89 -5.26
CA ILE A 41 17.17 1.36 -6.57
C ILE A 41 16.86 2.35 -7.67
N LEU A 42 15.66 2.95 -7.71
CA LEU A 42 15.33 3.97 -8.71
C LEU A 42 16.13 5.26 -8.53
N ARG A 43 16.28 5.72 -7.29
CA ARG A 43 16.97 6.98 -6.98
C ARG A 43 18.47 6.92 -7.27
N HIS A 44 19.09 5.77 -7.06
CA HIS A 44 20.53 5.55 -7.11
C HIS A 44 20.93 4.54 -8.19
N TYR A 45 20.06 4.30 -9.18
CA TYR A 45 20.28 3.25 -10.18
C TYR A 45 21.64 3.39 -10.91
N PHE A 46 22.01 4.62 -11.23
CA PHE A 46 23.27 4.96 -11.93
C PHE A 46 24.39 5.39 -10.99
N ASP A 47 24.20 5.31 -9.67
CA ASP A 47 25.25 5.59 -8.69
C ASP A 47 26.08 4.31 -8.47
N PRO A 48 27.34 4.26 -8.94
CA PRO A 48 28.16 3.06 -8.82
C PRO A 48 28.41 2.66 -7.36
N ALA A 49 28.36 3.61 -6.43
CA ALA A 49 28.60 3.31 -5.01
C ALA A 49 27.44 2.54 -4.35
N TYR A 50 26.29 2.39 -5.02
CA TYR A 50 25.17 1.57 -4.54
C TYR A 50 25.13 0.18 -5.18
N HIS A 51 25.85 -0.04 -6.29
CA HIS A 51 25.90 -1.31 -7.04
C HIS A 51 24.53 -1.84 -7.51
N PHE A 52 23.53 -0.96 -7.72
CA PHE A 52 22.20 -1.40 -8.18
C PHE A 52 22.18 -1.76 -9.67
N HIS A 53 22.96 -1.07 -10.50
CA HIS A 53 23.04 -1.36 -11.93
C HIS A 53 23.53 -2.78 -12.23
N GLU A 54 24.45 -3.30 -11.41
CA GLU A 54 25.02 -4.66 -11.52
C GLU A 54 23.98 -5.74 -11.19
N GLN A 55 23.04 -5.43 -10.31
CA GLN A 55 22.04 -6.35 -9.78
C GLN A 55 20.73 -6.34 -10.56
N PHE A 56 20.31 -5.17 -11.02
CA PHE A 56 18.93 -4.94 -11.41
C PHE A 56 18.78 -4.35 -12.81
N THR A 57 17.65 -4.68 -13.45
CA THR A 57 17.14 -4.02 -14.66
C THR A 57 15.77 -3.42 -14.40
N LEU A 58 15.48 -2.30 -15.06
CA LEU A 58 14.23 -1.55 -14.91
C LEU A 58 13.26 -1.89 -16.06
N HIS A 59 12.05 -2.31 -15.69
CA HIS A 59 10.98 -2.76 -16.58
C HIS A 59 9.65 -2.04 -16.31
N PRO A 60 9.63 -0.69 -16.30
CA PRO A 60 8.45 0.08 -15.88
C PRO A 60 7.22 -0.06 -16.81
N ILE A 61 7.43 -0.46 -18.06
CA ILE A 61 6.35 -0.67 -19.04
C ILE A 61 5.70 -2.05 -18.84
N GLU A 62 6.52 -3.08 -18.61
CA GLU A 62 6.05 -4.46 -18.46
C GLU A 62 5.28 -4.68 -17.16
N VAL A 63 5.69 -3.98 -16.09
CA VAL A 63 5.06 -4.04 -14.78
C VAL A 63 4.85 -2.61 -14.27
N PRO A 64 3.70 -1.98 -14.56
CA PRO A 64 3.49 -0.55 -14.36
C PRO A 64 3.27 -0.14 -12.89
N TYR A 65 3.79 -0.87 -11.91
CA TYR A 65 3.68 -0.61 -10.46
C TYR A 65 4.61 0.51 -9.97
N MET A 66 4.67 1.61 -10.72
CA MET A 66 5.71 2.62 -10.59
C MET A 66 5.40 3.76 -9.63
N SER A 67 4.12 4.07 -9.40
CA SER A 67 3.73 5.34 -8.79
C SER A 67 4.40 5.61 -7.45
N MET A 68 4.34 4.67 -6.51
CA MET A 68 4.95 4.89 -5.19
C MET A 68 6.48 5.00 -5.28
N TYR A 69 7.15 4.14 -6.04
CA TYR A 69 8.61 4.18 -6.14
C TYR A 69 9.11 5.45 -6.84
N ALA A 70 8.43 5.90 -7.89
CA ALA A 70 8.75 7.16 -8.56
C ALA A 70 8.54 8.36 -7.62
N LEU A 71 7.45 8.39 -6.86
CA LEU A 71 7.20 9.43 -5.86
C LEU A 71 8.27 9.45 -4.76
N GLY A 72 8.62 8.28 -4.23
CA GLY A 72 9.69 8.16 -3.25
C GLY A 72 11.04 8.63 -3.80
N ALA A 73 11.38 8.26 -5.04
CA ALA A 73 12.63 8.68 -5.67
C ALA A 73 12.68 10.20 -5.91
N VAL A 74 11.57 10.81 -6.29
CA VAL A 74 11.44 12.27 -6.41
C VAL A 74 11.61 12.95 -5.04
N PHE A 75 10.96 12.46 -3.99
CA PHE A 75 11.16 13.02 -2.65
C PHE A 75 12.60 12.85 -2.15
N ALA A 76 13.26 11.75 -2.50
CA ALA A 76 14.66 11.48 -2.18
C ALA A 76 15.66 12.39 -2.92
N LEU A 77 15.19 13.31 -3.77
CA LEU A 77 16.00 14.43 -4.28
C LEU A 77 16.18 15.53 -3.23
N PHE A 78 15.27 15.65 -2.26
CA PHE A 78 15.19 16.78 -1.34
C PHE A 78 15.39 16.41 0.12
N VAL A 79 15.08 15.16 0.49
CA VAL A 79 15.16 14.68 1.87
C VAL A 79 15.84 13.30 1.93
N PRO A 80 16.34 12.86 3.11
CA PRO A 80 16.88 11.52 3.26
C PRO A 80 15.88 10.43 2.82
N LEU A 81 16.39 9.32 2.30
CA LEU A 81 15.57 8.26 1.71
C LEU A 81 14.50 7.73 2.69
N THR A 82 14.83 7.59 3.97
CA THR A 82 13.88 7.18 5.03
C THR A 82 12.67 8.11 5.11
N THR A 83 12.91 9.42 5.11
CA THR A 83 11.86 10.45 5.09
C THR A 83 11.12 10.46 3.76
N ALA A 84 11.82 10.31 2.63
CA ALA A 84 11.23 10.25 1.31
C ALA A 84 10.24 9.08 1.18
N SER A 85 10.59 7.88 1.64
CA SER A 85 9.70 6.72 1.66
C SER A 85 8.48 6.94 2.56
N LYS A 86 8.61 7.64 3.69
CA LYS A 86 7.46 7.99 4.54
C LYS A 86 6.52 8.99 3.88
N LEU A 87 7.06 10.00 3.18
CA LEU A 87 6.27 10.96 2.40
C LEU A 87 5.53 10.27 1.25
N MET A 88 6.19 9.32 0.57
CA MET A 88 5.55 8.43 -0.40
C MET A 88 4.37 7.67 0.22
N ALA A 89 4.57 7.04 1.38
CA ALA A 89 3.50 6.32 2.08
C ALA A 89 2.35 7.26 2.46
N ALA A 90 2.65 8.43 3.01
CA ALA A 90 1.66 9.43 3.37
C ALA A 90 0.81 9.86 2.16
N LEU A 91 1.43 10.06 1.00
CA LEU A 91 0.73 10.41 -0.22
C LEU A 91 -0.16 9.26 -0.72
N MET A 92 0.35 8.03 -0.75
CA MET A 92 -0.43 6.84 -1.14
C MET A 92 -1.65 6.63 -0.24
N LEU A 93 -1.47 6.76 1.08
CA LEU A 93 -2.56 6.62 2.05
C LEU A 93 -3.54 7.80 1.98
N GLY A 94 -3.06 9.01 1.71
CA GLY A 94 -3.88 10.21 1.52
C GLY A 94 -4.83 10.14 0.31
N LEU A 95 -4.55 9.27 -0.66
CA LEU A 95 -5.44 9.05 -1.81
C LEU A 95 -6.78 8.43 -1.41
N LEU A 96 -6.85 7.68 -0.28
CA LEU A 96 -8.11 7.12 0.21
C LEU A 96 -9.12 8.23 0.56
N PRO A 97 -8.86 9.14 1.53
CA PRO A 97 -9.81 10.21 1.84
C PRO A 97 -10.02 11.18 0.68
N ALA A 98 -8.98 11.46 -0.12
CA ALA A 98 -9.10 12.34 -1.28
C ALA A 98 -10.02 11.73 -2.37
N GLY A 99 -9.81 10.47 -2.72
CA GLY A 99 -10.59 9.77 -3.73
C GLY A 99 -12.03 9.57 -3.32
N LEU A 100 -12.27 9.25 -2.04
CA LEU A 100 -13.61 9.18 -1.48
C LEU A 100 -14.30 10.56 -1.50
N GLY A 101 -13.60 11.63 -1.16
CA GLY A 101 -14.11 13.00 -1.27
C GLY A 101 -14.51 13.37 -2.70
N VAL A 102 -13.73 12.95 -3.70
CA VAL A 102 -14.06 13.13 -5.14
C VAL A 102 -15.26 12.28 -5.56
N LEU A 103 -15.40 11.06 -5.05
CA LEU A 103 -16.59 10.24 -5.25
C LEU A 103 -17.84 10.97 -4.75
N PHE A 104 -17.84 11.42 -3.49
CA PHE A 104 -18.98 12.16 -2.92
C PHE A 104 -19.27 13.46 -3.67
N TRP A 105 -18.25 14.21 -4.07
CA TRP A 105 -18.40 15.37 -4.94
C TRP A 105 -19.08 15.00 -6.27
N GLY A 106 -18.65 13.89 -6.87
CA GLY A 106 -19.26 13.26 -8.03
C GLY A 106 -20.74 13.03 -7.84
N MET A 107 -21.13 12.49 -6.70
CA MET A 107 -22.51 12.16 -6.33
C MET A 107 -23.37 13.39 -6.00
N LYS A 108 -22.81 14.60 -6.04
CA LYS A 108 -23.42 15.86 -5.56
C LYS A 108 -23.68 15.86 -4.05
N LYS A 109 -22.88 15.10 -3.31
CA LYS A 109 -22.81 15.09 -1.84
C LYS A 109 -21.62 15.94 -1.39
N THR A 110 -21.57 16.29 -0.12
CA THR A 110 -20.45 17.00 0.47
C THR A 110 -19.15 16.18 0.36
N PRO A 111 -18.02 16.76 -0.09
CA PRO A 111 -16.74 16.07 -0.11
C PRO A 111 -16.19 15.74 1.29
N LEU A 112 -16.75 16.35 2.35
CA LEU A 112 -16.32 16.13 3.74
C LEU A 112 -16.47 14.67 4.19
N TRP A 113 -17.38 13.91 3.57
CA TRP A 113 -17.47 12.47 3.80
C TRP A 113 -16.18 11.71 3.42
N GLY A 114 -15.29 12.32 2.61
CA GLY A 114 -13.97 11.79 2.34
C GLY A 114 -13.15 11.50 3.62
N LEU A 115 -13.39 12.21 4.72
CA LEU A 115 -12.74 11.96 6.01
C LEU A 115 -12.94 10.52 6.54
N LEU A 116 -14.05 9.86 6.18
CA LEU A 116 -14.26 8.45 6.55
C LEU A 116 -13.26 7.51 5.87
N GLY A 117 -12.64 7.93 4.77
CA GLY A 117 -11.57 7.19 4.12
C GLY A 117 -10.36 6.96 5.03
N VAL A 118 -10.17 7.81 6.06
CA VAL A 118 -9.08 7.64 7.03
C VAL A 118 -9.26 6.37 7.89
N VAL A 119 -10.47 5.88 8.08
CA VAL A 119 -10.71 4.60 8.78
C VAL A 119 -9.99 3.44 8.10
N PHE A 120 -9.91 3.49 6.76
CA PHE A 120 -9.26 2.45 5.95
C PHE A 120 -7.75 2.67 5.80
N VAL A 121 -7.22 3.84 6.22
CA VAL A 121 -5.79 4.15 6.16
C VAL A 121 -5.00 3.22 7.07
N TRP A 122 -5.47 2.99 8.30
CA TRP A 122 -4.78 2.14 9.28
C TRP A 122 -5.42 0.75 9.35
N SER A 123 -5.49 0.13 8.17
CA SER A 123 -6.01 -1.22 7.99
C SER A 123 -4.95 -2.30 7.93
N ASN A 124 -5.38 -3.56 8.00
CA ASN A 124 -4.51 -4.73 7.82
C ASN A 124 -3.62 -4.62 6.56
N LEU A 125 -4.20 -4.15 5.45
CA LEU A 125 -3.47 -3.99 4.19
C LEU A 125 -2.32 -2.97 4.30
N THR A 126 -2.51 -1.88 5.04
CA THR A 126 -1.46 -0.88 5.26
C THR A 126 -0.34 -1.46 6.10
N TYR A 127 -0.66 -2.21 7.16
CA TYR A 127 0.34 -2.81 8.03
C TYR A 127 1.13 -3.93 7.34
N TRP A 128 0.58 -4.63 6.35
CA TRP A 128 1.37 -5.48 5.45
C TRP A 128 2.28 -4.68 4.52
N GLY A 129 1.94 -3.44 4.20
CA GLY A 129 2.68 -2.59 3.28
C GLY A 129 2.06 -2.50 1.88
N PHE A 130 0.80 -2.90 1.68
CA PHE A 130 0.12 -2.82 0.37
C PHE A 130 -0.30 -1.39 -0.01
N LEU A 131 0.65 -0.46 0.02
CA LEU A 131 0.43 0.98 -0.18
C LEU A 131 -0.03 1.31 -1.60
N ASN A 132 0.51 0.65 -2.62
CA ASN A 132 0.03 0.76 -4.00
C ASN A 132 -1.45 0.35 -4.11
N TYR A 133 -1.86 -0.71 -3.43
CA TYR A 133 -3.25 -1.14 -3.42
C TYR A 133 -4.17 -0.10 -2.77
N GLN A 134 -3.76 0.41 -1.60
CA GLN A 134 -4.50 1.45 -0.87
C GLN A 134 -4.65 2.73 -1.71
N GLY A 135 -3.56 3.18 -2.33
CA GLY A 135 -3.60 4.32 -3.26
C GLY A 135 -4.52 4.08 -4.45
N ALA A 136 -4.49 2.87 -5.01
CA ALA A 136 -5.34 2.50 -6.15
C ALA A 136 -6.83 2.42 -5.81
N ILE A 137 -7.23 1.99 -4.60
CA ILE A 137 -8.64 2.08 -4.15
C ILE A 137 -9.10 3.54 -4.11
N GLY A 138 -8.26 4.45 -3.59
CA GLY A 138 -8.54 5.88 -3.59
C GLY A 138 -8.75 6.42 -5.00
N LEU A 139 -7.81 6.13 -5.91
CA LEU A 139 -7.89 6.51 -7.33
C LEU A 139 -9.08 5.87 -8.07
N TYR A 140 -9.46 4.65 -7.69
CA TYR A 140 -10.65 3.97 -8.20
C TYR A 140 -11.94 4.73 -7.84
N ALA A 141 -12.12 5.10 -6.57
CA ALA A 141 -13.26 5.91 -6.14
C ALA A 141 -13.24 7.31 -6.80
N MET A 142 -12.05 7.90 -6.92
CA MET A 142 -11.85 9.17 -7.62
C MET A 142 -12.31 9.08 -9.09
N SER A 143 -11.99 7.99 -9.78
CA SER A 143 -12.38 7.74 -11.18
C SER A 143 -13.90 7.69 -11.32
N ILE A 144 -14.61 7.03 -10.41
CA ILE A 144 -16.08 7.00 -10.40
C ILE A 144 -16.63 8.41 -10.16
N GLY A 145 -16.08 9.14 -9.18
CA GLY A 145 -16.46 10.52 -8.91
C GLY A 145 -16.30 11.43 -10.12
N LEU A 146 -15.16 11.37 -10.80
CA LEU A 146 -14.89 12.12 -12.03
C LEU A 146 -15.81 11.71 -13.18
N ALA A 147 -16.12 10.42 -13.32
CA ALA A 147 -17.10 9.93 -14.30
C ALA A 147 -18.49 10.52 -14.06
N LEU A 148 -18.98 10.51 -12.83
CA LEU A 148 -20.25 11.15 -12.46
C LEU A 148 -20.26 12.64 -12.84
N ARG A 149 -19.17 13.37 -12.59
CA ARG A 149 -19.05 14.79 -12.97
C ARG A 149 -19.02 15.00 -14.47
N ALA A 150 -18.31 14.15 -15.21
CA ALA A 150 -18.23 14.21 -16.66
C ALA A 150 -19.60 13.95 -17.32
N LEU A 151 -20.43 13.08 -16.74
CA LEU A 151 -21.78 12.79 -17.21
C LEU A 151 -22.78 13.90 -16.86
N ASP A 152 -22.73 14.42 -15.63
CA ASP A 152 -23.62 15.50 -15.16
C ASP A 152 -23.38 16.82 -15.92
N LYS A 153 -22.11 17.22 -16.03
CA LYS A 153 -21.69 18.44 -16.72
C LYS A 153 -20.49 18.12 -17.63
N PRO A 154 -20.70 17.72 -18.89
CA PRO A 154 -19.62 17.39 -19.81
C PRO A 154 -18.65 18.54 -20.02
N SER A 155 -17.36 18.23 -20.04
CA SER A 155 -16.31 19.15 -20.50
C SER A 155 -15.06 18.34 -20.84
N ARG A 156 -14.27 18.81 -21.81
CA ARG A 156 -13.00 18.16 -22.18
C ARG A 156 -12.05 18.05 -20.97
N LYS A 157 -12.02 19.08 -20.10
CA LYS A 157 -11.23 19.09 -18.86
C LYS A 157 -11.60 17.93 -17.92
N ARG A 158 -12.91 17.62 -17.76
CA ARG A 158 -13.37 16.51 -16.91
C ARG A 158 -13.05 15.14 -17.49
N SER A 159 -13.26 14.96 -18.80
CA SER A 159 -12.87 13.72 -19.48
C SER A 159 -11.36 13.50 -19.43
N PHE A 160 -10.56 14.56 -19.65
CA PHE A 160 -9.11 14.49 -19.50
C PHE A 160 -8.69 14.15 -18.06
N GLY A 161 -9.28 14.80 -17.05
CA GLY A 161 -9.03 14.47 -15.64
C GLY A 161 -9.37 13.02 -15.30
N LEU A 162 -10.46 12.47 -15.87
CA LEU A 162 -10.80 11.05 -15.74
C LEU A 162 -9.75 10.14 -16.39
N ALA A 163 -9.31 10.46 -17.62
CA ALA A 163 -8.26 9.70 -18.30
C ALA A 163 -6.93 9.73 -17.53
N LEU A 164 -6.57 10.87 -16.96
CA LEU A 164 -5.39 11.01 -16.10
C LEU A 164 -5.52 10.14 -14.84
N CYS A 165 -6.70 10.15 -14.19
CA CYS A 165 -6.95 9.32 -13.02
C CYS A 165 -6.89 7.81 -13.35
N ILE A 166 -7.43 7.39 -14.50
CA ILE A 166 -7.34 6.01 -14.99
C ILE A 166 -5.88 5.62 -15.27
N THR A 167 -5.09 6.55 -15.82
CA THR A 167 -3.64 6.34 -16.01
C THR A 167 -2.92 6.20 -14.67
N ALA A 168 -3.29 7.00 -13.67
CA ALA A 168 -2.75 6.87 -12.33
C ALA A 168 -3.11 5.50 -11.70
N VAL A 169 -4.34 5.00 -11.89
CA VAL A 169 -4.71 3.63 -11.46
C VAL A 169 -3.80 2.60 -12.13
N TYR A 170 -3.60 2.70 -13.45
CA TYR A 170 -2.72 1.82 -14.21
C TYR A 170 -1.29 1.81 -13.64
N LEU A 171 -0.73 3.00 -13.39
CA LEU A 171 0.63 3.18 -12.86
C LEU A 171 0.78 2.85 -11.36
N THR A 172 -0.32 2.74 -10.62
CA THR A 172 -0.29 2.46 -9.18
C THR A 172 -0.53 0.99 -8.92
N HIS A 173 -1.54 0.41 -9.56
CA HIS A 173 -1.92 -0.97 -9.37
C HIS A 173 -2.73 -1.51 -10.56
N VAL A 174 -2.05 -2.06 -11.56
CA VAL A 174 -2.67 -2.48 -12.83
C VAL A 174 -3.88 -3.40 -12.68
N PHE A 175 -3.91 -4.30 -11.68
CA PHE A 175 -5.08 -5.19 -11.49
C PHE A 175 -6.35 -4.47 -11.04
N ARG A 176 -6.27 -3.22 -10.59
CA ARG A 176 -7.45 -2.41 -10.28
C ARG A 176 -8.02 -1.73 -11.53
N LEU A 177 -7.28 -1.72 -12.64
CA LEU A 177 -7.70 -1.09 -13.90
C LEU A 177 -8.96 -1.75 -14.50
N PRO A 178 -9.08 -3.09 -14.65
CA PRO A 178 -10.30 -3.69 -15.16
C PRO A 178 -11.54 -3.34 -14.34
N PHE A 179 -11.44 -3.39 -13.01
CA PHE A 179 -12.51 -2.96 -12.10
C PHE A 179 -12.88 -1.49 -12.33
N THR A 180 -11.88 -0.62 -12.51
CA THR A 180 -12.09 0.80 -12.80
C THR A 180 -12.85 1.01 -14.10
N LEU A 181 -12.45 0.35 -15.19
CA LEU A 181 -13.10 0.45 -16.49
C LEU A 181 -14.54 -0.03 -16.44
N LEU A 182 -14.78 -1.19 -15.85
CA LEU A 182 -16.13 -1.73 -15.66
C LEU A 182 -17.00 -0.80 -14.81
N SER A 183 -16.44 -0.21 -13.76
CA SER A 183 -17.19 0.69 -12.86
C SER A 183 -17.49 2.03 -13.51
N VAL A 184 -16.57 2.59 -14.30
CA VAL A 184 -16.80 3.82 -15.08
C VAL A 184 -17.84 3.60 -16.18
N ALA A 185 -17.77 2.47 -16.89
CA ALA A 185 -18.77 2.08 -17.88
C ALA A 185 -20.15 1.84 -17.23
N GLY A 186 -20.19 1.08 -16.14
CA GLY A 186 -21.39 0.81 -15.36
C GLY A 186 -22.02 2.08 -14.78
N THR A 187 -21.19 3.05 -14.36
CA THR A 187 -21.65 4.39 -13.94
C THR A 187 -22.36 5.10 -15.09
N ALA A 188 -21.83 5.05 -16.32
CA ALA A 188 -22.47 5.68 -17.46
C ALA A 188 -23.80 5.02 -17.84
N VAL A 189 -23.88 3.69 -17.79
CA VAL A 189 -25.13 2.93 -17.99
C VAL A 189 -26.16 3.31 -16.94
N LEU A 190 -25.79 3.25 -15.67
CA LEU A 190 -26.71 3.51 -14.56
C LEU A 190 -27.16 4.98 -14.49
N MET A 191 -26.29 5.93 -14.88
CA MET A 191 -26.64 7.36 -14.94
C MET A 191 -27.34 7.75 -16.24
N TYR A 192 -27.47 6.87 -17.22
CA TYR A 192 -28.07 7.20 -18.51
C TYR A 192 -29.52 7.72 -18.40
N PRO A 193 -30.42 7.15 -17.58
CA PRO A 193 -31.76 7.69 -17.39
C PRO A 193 -31.78 9.16 -16.95
N ALA A 194 -30.82 9.57 -16.11
CA ALA A 194 -30.70 10.94 -15.59
C ALA A 194 -29.96 11.90 -16.54
N THR A 195 -28.97 11.41 -17.28
CA THR A 195 -28.02 12.27 -18.01
C THR A 195 -28.19 12.23 -19.52
N LYS A 196 -28.74 11.13 -20.06
CA LYS A 196 -28.84 10.82 -21.50
C LYS A 196 -27.50 10.94 -22.22
N ARG A 197 -26.40 10.66 -21.52
CA ARG A 197 -25.02 10.88 -21.99
C ARG A 197 -24.15 9.68 -21.66
N VAL A 198 -23.30 9.29 -22.60
CA VAL A 198 -22.22 8.31 -22.42
C VAL A 198 -20.90 8.81 -23.01
N ARG A 199 -20.97 9.61 -24.08
CA ARG A 199 -19.81 10.18 -24.81
C ARG A 199 -18.67 10.72 -23.92
N PRO A 200 -18.92 11.44 -22.81
CA PRO A 200 -17.84 12.00 -21.98
C PRO A 200 -16.91 10.96 -21.34
N VAL A 201 -17.35 9.71 -21.18
CA VAL A 201 -16.56 8.63 -20.59
C VAL A 201 -15.95 7.69 -21.62
N VAL A 202 -16.42 7.70 -22.88
CA VAL A 202 -15.96 6.79 -23.93
C VAL A 202 -14.45 6.93 -24.17
N GLY A 203 -13.96 8.16 -24.40
CA GLY A 203 -12.54 8.41 -24.61
C GLY A 203 -11.65 7.91 -23.45
N PRO A 204 -11.96 8.27 -22.19
CA PRO A 204 -11.24 7.76 -21.02
C PRO A 204 -11.27 6.23 -20.87
N VAL A 205 -12.41 5.58 -21.16
CA VAL A 205 -12.52 4.12 -21.11
C VAL A 205 -11.70 3.45 -22.22
N LEU A 206 -11.74 3.98 -23.45
CA LEU A 206 -10.91 3.50 -24.56
C LEU A 206 -9.42 3.66 -24.26
N TRP A 207 -9.03 4.79 -23.65
CA TRP A 207 -7.66 5.02 -23.21
C TRP A 207 -7.20 3.98 -22.19
N GLY A 208 -7.97 3.74 -21.13
CA GLY A 208 -7.62 2.70 -20.17
C GLY A 208 -7.69 1.29 -20.76
N GLY A 209 -8.56 1.04 -21.74
CA GLY A 209 -8.56 -0.20 -22.53
C GLY A 209 -7.27 -0.37 -23.32
N ALA A 210 -6.75 0.69 -23.94
CA ALA A 210 -5.47 0.68 -24.63
C ALA A 210 -4.30 0.42 -23.68
N LEU A 211 -4.30 1.00 -22.48
CA LEU A 211 -3.30 0.71 -21.44
C LEU A 211 -3.36 -0.75 -20.97
N LEU A 212 -4.57 -1.30 -20.80
CA LEU A 212 -4.75 -2.70 -20.43
C LEU A 212 -4.28 -3.64 -21.56
N ALA A 213 -4.55 -3.29 -22.82
CA ALA A 213 -4.06 -4.03 -23.97
C ALA A 213 -2.53 -3.98 -24.06
N LEU A 214 -1.93 -2.80 -23.89
CA LEU A 214 -0.47 -2.63 -23.82
C LEU A 214 0.14 -3.53 -22.75
N TYR A 215 -0.37 -3.47 -21.51
CA TYR A 215 0.09 -4.36 -20.45
C TYR A 215 -0.07 -5.85 -20.80
N SER A 216 -1.19 -6.24 -21.38
CA SER A 216 -1.41 -7.64 -21.78
C SER A 216 -0.43 -8.12 -22.85
N LEU A 217 0.06 -7.21 -23.71
CA LEU A 217 1.03 -7.50 -24.76
C LEU A 217 2.47 -7.58 -24.23
N VAL A 218 2.83 -6.72 -23.28
CA VAL A 218 4.23 -6.52 -22.83
C VAL A 218 4.55 -7.14 -21.48
N ARG A 219 3.55 -7.55 -20.68
CA ARG A 219 3.80 -8.20 -19.39
C ARG A 219 4.61 -9.49 -19.57
N PRO A 220 5.42 -9.89 -18.58
CA PRO A 220 6.08 -11.20 -18.59
C PRO A 220 5.06 -12.32 -18.75
N LYS A 221 5.38 -13.28 -19.62
CA LYS A 221 4.54 -14.46 -19.87
C LYS A 221 4.79 -15.60 -18.90
N ASP A 222 5.75 -15.45 -17.98
CA ASP A 222 6.02 -16.44 -16.93
C ASP A 222 4.71 -16.77 -16.20
N ASP A 223 4.45 -18.08 -16.02
CA ASP A 223 3.23 -18.84 -15.61
C ASP A 223 2.46 -18.36 -14.34
N THR A 224 2.46 -17.06 -14.05
CA THR A 224 2.13 -16.46 -12.76
C THR A 224 0.64 -16.21 -12.51
N VAL A 225 -0.23 -16.51 -13.48
CA VAL A 225 -1.67 -16.60 -13.21
C VAL A 225 -1.99 -18.07 -12.97
N GLY A 226 -1.71 -18.53 -11.73
CA GLY A 226 -2.16 -19.85 -11.29
C GLY A 226 -3.67 -20.02 -11.54
N LYS A 227 -4.15 -21.27 -11.64
CA LYS A 227 -5.57 -21.55 -11.91
C LYS A 227 -6.46 -20.72 -10.98
N LEU A 228 -7.35 -19.93 -11.59
CA LEU A 228 -8.39 -19.20 -10.88
C LEU A 228 -9.45 -20.22 -10.45
N ASP A 229 -9.37 -20.66 -9.21
CA ASP A 229 -10.41 -21.46 -8.59
C ASP A 229 -11.42 -20.52 -7.90
N PHE A 230 -12.65 -20.52 -8.41
CA PHE A 230 -13.75 -19.77 -7.84
C PHE A 230 -14.62 -20.71 -7.03
N SER A 231 -14.51 -20.61 -5.71
CA SER A 231 -15.35 -21.37 -4.78
C SER A 231 -15.99 -20.41 -3.78
N LEU A 232 -17.28 -20.61 -3.49
CA LEU A 232 -18.00 -19.73 -2.56
C LEU A 232 -17.67 -20.13 -1.12
N HIS A 233 -17.21 -19.17 -0.32
CA HIS A 233 -16.86 -19.38 1.08
C HIS A 233 -17.62 -18.45 2.04
N PRO A 234 -18.90 -18.72 2.35
CA PRO A 234 -19.71 -17.87 3.22
C PRO A 234 -19.14 -17.73 4.64
N GLY A 235 -18.41 -18.75 5.13
CA GLY A 235 -17.76 -18.74 6.44
C GLY A 235 -16.80 -17.56 6.65
N ARG A 236 -16.22 -17.02 5.58
CA ARG A 236 -15.29 -15.87 5.61
C ARG A 236 -15.91 -14.59 6.17
N LEU A 237 -17.24 -14.48 6.22
CA LEU A 237 -17.90 -13.33 6.85
C LEU A 237 -17.56 -13.23 8.34
N LYS A 238 -17.29 -14.37 9.00
CA LYS A 238 -16.85 -14.40 10.40
C LYS A 238 -15.42 -13.87 10.60
N GLU A 239 -14.62 -13.88 9.54
CA GLU A 239 -13.23 -13.40 9.52
C GLU A 239 -13.13 -11.93 9.05
N ALA A 240 -14.25 -11.29 8.72
CA ALA A 240 -14.26 -9.96 8.10
C ALA A 240 -13.55 -8.91 8.96
N GLN A 241 -13.80 -8.91 10.27
CA GLN A 241 -13.10 -8.01 11.19
C GLN A 241 -11.59 -8.24 11.18
N GLN A 242 -11.14 -9.49 11.03
CA GLN A 242 -9.73 -9.82 11.05
C GLN A 242 -8.99 -9.33 9.82
N HIS A 243 -9.59 -9.51 8.65
CA HIS A 243 -9.05 -9.01 7.38
C HIS A 243 -9.12 -7.50 7.23
N LEU A 244 -10.00 -6.85 7.99
CA LEU A 244 -10.08 -5.40 8.07
C LEU A 244 -9.07 -4.89 9.09
N TRP A 245 -9.35 -4.98 10.40
CA TRP A 245 -8.72 -4.11 11.41
C TRP A 245 -7.99 -4.82 12.55
N THR A 246 -7.81 -6.16 12.57
CA THR A 246 -7.13 -6.80 13.72
C THR A 246 -5.67 -7.12 13.44
N ASP A 247 -4.79 -6.13 13.55
CA ASP A 247 -3.35 -6.36 13.36
C ASP A 247 -2.50 -6.25 14.61
N PHE A 248 -3.07 -5.85 15.74
CA PHE A 248 -2.40 -5.92 17.04
C PHE A 248 -2.74 -7.20 17.85
N VAL A 249 -1.93 -7.48 18.87
CA VAL A 249 -2.12 -8.52 19.89
C VAL A 249 -2.34 -7.90 21.28
N GLY A 250 -2.98 -8.66 22.17
CA GLY A 250 -3.19 -8.25 23.57
C GLY A 250 -4.07 -7.01 23.73
N LEU A 251 -3.77 -6.17 24.72
CA LEU A 251 -4.52 -4.95 25.03
C LEU A 251 -4.58 -3.98 23.84
N ALA A 252 -3.50 -3.85 23.07
CA ALA A 252 -3.48 -3.01 21.87
C ALA A 252 -4.53 -3.44 20.83
N ALA A 253 -4.79 -4.73 20.68
CA ALA A 253 -5.83 -5.24 19.78
C ALA A 253 -7.24 -4.84 20.25
N GLN A 254 -7.47 -4.90 21.56
CA GLN A 254 -8.75 -4.49 22.16
C GLN A 254 -8.95 -2.99 21.99
N GLU A 255 -7.92 -2.19 22.26
CA GLU A 255 -7.94 -0.75 22.07
C GLU A 255 -8.19 -0.37 20.61
N GLU A 256 -7.46 -0.95 19.65
CA GLU A 256 -7.68 -0.72 18.21
C GLU A 256 -9.14 -1.01 17.83
N THR A 257 -9.65 -2.16 18.25
CA THR A 257 -11.03 -2.58 17.99
C THR A 257 -12.02 -1.57 18.55
N THR A 258 -11.90 -1.20 19.83
CA THR A 258 -12.77 -0.20 20.47
C THR A 258 -12.69 1.16 19.77
N ARG A 259 -11.51 1.57 19.29
CA ARG A 259 -11.34 2.84 18.56
C ARG A 259 -12.04 2.80 17.21
N VAL A 260 -11.86 1.74 16.44
CA VAL A 260 -12.50 1.62 15.12
C VAL A 260 -14.01 1.47 15.27
N GLU A 261 -14.49 0.65 16.21
CA GLU A 261 -15.91 0.55 16.55
C GLU A 261 -16.49 1.91 16.97
N GLY A 262 -15.73 2.70 17.74
CA GLY A 262 -16.11 4.07 18.08
C GLY A 262 -16.25 4.98 16.86
N VAL A 263 -15.31 4.92 15.91
CA VAL A 263 -15.38 5.70 14.66
C VAL A 263 -16.58 5.26 13.80
N LEU A 264 -16.78 3.95 13.65
CA LEU A 264 -17.90 3.39 12.89
C LEU A 264 -19.24 3.73 13.55
N SER A 265 -19.33 3.65 14.87
CA SER A 265 -20.51 4.06 15.64
C SER A 265 -20.79 5.55 15.48
N ALA A 266 -19.77 6.41 15.55
CA ALA A 266 -19.91 7.84 15.28
C ALA A 266 -20.37 8.12 13.85
N ALA A 267 -19.84 7.37 12.86
CA ALA A 267 -20.29 7.46 11.47
C ALA A 267 -21.75 6.99 11.31
N CYS A 268 -22.17 5.93 12.00
CA CYS A 268 -23.56 5.46 12.04
C CYS A 268 -24.50 6.49 12.69
N VAL A 269 -24.11 7.12 13.80
CA VAL A 269 -24.89 8.21 14.42
C VAL A 269 -24.98 9.40 13.47
N ALA A 270 -23.86 9.81 12.86
CA ALA A 270 -23.84 10.89 11.87
C ALA A 270 -24.73 10.57 10.66
N LEU A 271 -24.76 9.30 10.23
CA LEU A 271 -25.65 8.79 9.18
C LEU A 271 -27.11 8.90 9.59
N ILE A 272 -27.49 8.43 10.77
CA ILE A 272 -28.88 8.50 11.28
C ILE A 272 -29.32 9.96 11.34
N VAL A 273 -28.49 10.83 11.91
CA VAL A 273 -28.76 12.28 11.97
C VAL A 273 -28.88 12.88 10.57
N ALA A 274 -27.99 12.53 9.64
CA ALA A 274 -28.05 12.99 8.26
C ALA A 274 -29.32 12.51 7.55
N CYS A 275 -29.74 11.26 7.74
CA CYS A 275 -31.00 10.71 7.24
C CYS A 275 -32.20 11.48 7.79
N VAL A 276 -32.32 11.62 9.11
CA VAL A 276 -33.43 12.34 9.77
C VAL A 276 -33.51 13.77 9.26
N LEU A 277 -32.38 14.48 9.22
CA LEU A 277 -32.32 15.86 8.73
C LEU A 277 -32.60 15.96 7.23
N PHE A 278 -32.20 14.97 6.43
CA PHE A 278 -32.50 14.89 5.01
C PHE A 278 -34.03 14.79 4.77
N TRP A 279 -34.70 13.95 5.54
CA TRP A 279 -36.17 13.80 5.50
C TRP A 279 -36.89 15.04 6.04
N TRP A 280 -36.47 15.56 7.20
CA TRP A 280 -37.08 16.74 7.82
C TRP A 280 -36.96 17.99 6.94
N GLN A 281 -35.82 18.18 6.28
CA GLN A 281 -35.61 19.28 5.32
C GLN A 281 -36.41 19.11 4.02
N GLY A 282 -37.21 18.04 3.89
CA GLY A 282 -38.04 17.79 2.72
C GLY A 282 -37.23 17.65 1.44
N ARG A 283 -35.98 17.17 1.50
CA ARG A 283 -35.06 17.16 0.34
C ARG A 283 -35.49 16.26 -0.81
N LEU A 284 -36.52 15.45 -0.62
CA LEU A 284 -37.18 14.65 -1.67
C LEU A 284 -38.35 15.38 -2.32
N ARG A 285 -38.89 16.42 -1.67
CA ARG A 285 -39.99 17.24 -2.19
C ARG A 285 -39.47 18.07 -3.37
N HIS A 286 -40.30 18.22 -4.40
CA HIS A 286 -40.02 19.03 -5.60
C HIS A 286 -38.83 18.60 -6.47
N ARG A 287 -38.36 17.34 -6.37
CA ARG A 287 -37.36 16.82 -7.31
C ARG A 287 -37.96 16.49 -8.66
N ASP A 288 -37.32 16.97 -9.71
CA ASP A 288 -37.62 16.57 -11.09
C ASP A 288 -37.27 15.09 -11.35
N VAL A 289 -37.72 14.55 -12.48
CA VAL A 289 -37.49 13.14 -12.84
C VAL A 289 -35.98 12.83 -12.95
N ARG A 290 -35.19 13.80 -13.45
CA ARG A 290 -33.74 13.67 -13.60
C ARG A 290 -33.04 13.54 -12.25
N GLU A 291 -33.42 14.35 -11.27
CA GLU A 291 -32.87 14.37 -9.92
C GLU A 291 -33.25 13.11 -9.12
N ARG A 292 -34.44 12.54 -9.40
CA ARG A 292 -34.84 11.24 -8.84
C ARG A 292 -33.98 10.11 -9.39
N TRP A 293 -33.82 10.03 -10.71
CA TRP A 293 -32.93 9.03 -11.34
C TRP A 293 -31.48 9.19 -10.91
N TRP A 294 -31.00 10.43 -10.81
CA TRP A 294 -29.67 10.71 -10.28
C TRP A 294 -29.52 10.20 -8.84
N GLY A 295 -30.47 10.57 -7.97
CA GLY A 295 -30.48 10.15 -6.57
C GLY A 295 -30.51 8.62 -6.40
N PHE A 296 -31.36 7.95 -7.16
CA PHE A 296 -31.41 6.48 -7.22
C PHE A 296 -30.08 5.90 -7.67
N GLY A 297 -29.55 6.41 -8.78
CA GLY A 297 -28.32 5.95 -9.38
C GLY A 297 -27.11 6.08 -8.45
N VAL A 298 -26.93 7.22 -7.78
CA VAL A 298 -25.81 7.40 -6.84
C VAL A 298 -25.96 6.57 -5.56
N THR A 299 -27.15 6.06 -5.24
CA THR A 299 -27.32 5.11 -4.13
C THR A 299 -27.11 3.67 -4.58
N LEU A 300 -27.66 3.30 -5.74
CA LEU A 300 -27.53 1.95 -6.29
C LEU A 300 -26.09 1.63 -6.74
N LEU A 301 -25.38 2.61 -7.28
CA LEU A 301 -24.00 2.44 -7.76
C LEU A 301 -23.06 1.84 -6.69
N PRO A 302 -22.85 2.48 -5.53
CA PRO A 302 -21.98 1.92 -4.51
C PRO A 302 -22.47 0.57 -3.97
N LEU A 303 -23.79 0.31 -3.93
CA LEU A 303 -24.33 -0.99 -3.53
C LEU A 303 -23.95 -2.10 -4.51
N LEU A 304 -24.09 -1.88 -5.81
CA LEU A 304 -23.72 -2.85 -6.85
C LEU A 304 -22.22 -3.11 -6.84
N LEU A 305 -21.41 -2.05 -6.73
CA LEU A 305 -19.95 -2.15 -6.68
C LEU A 305 -19.47 -2.88 -5.41
N ALA A 306 -20.00 -2.51 -4.24
CA ALA A 306 -19.71 -3.19 -2.98
C ALA A 306 -20.17 -4.66 -3.03
N GLY A 307 -21.32 -4.96 -3.63
CA GLY A 307 -21.78 -6.33 -3.86
C GLY A 307 -20.81 -7.14 -4.73
N GLY A 308 -20.27 -6.56 -5.80
CA GLY A 308 -19.25 -7.20 -6.63
C GLY A 308 -17.93 -7.46 -5.87
N TYR A 309 -17.50 -6.52 -5.02
CA TYR A 309 -16.34 -6.71 -4.16
C TYR A 309 -16.56 -7.73 -3.05
N LEU A 310 -17.76 -7.75 -2.45
CA LEU A 310 -18.14 -8.78 -1.50
C LEU A 310 -18.15 -10.16 -2.15
N LEU A 311 -18.70 -10.29 -3.36
CA LEU A 311 -18.64 -11.53 -4.12
C LEU A 311 -17.19 -11.94 -4.38
N SER A 312 -16.33 -10.99 -4.76
CA SER A 312 -14.90 -11.25 -4.97
C SER A 312 -14.19 -11.71 -3.68
N TYR A 313 -14.53 -11.13 -2.53
CA TYR A 313 -14.05 -11.58 -1.22
C TYR A 313 -14.48 -13.02 -0.90
N LEU A 314 -15.70 -13.38 -1.27
CA LEU A 314 -16.26 -14.70 -1.00
C LEU A 314 -15.80 -15.77 -1.99
N THR A 315 -15.33 -15.39 -3.18
CA THR A 315 -15.01 -16.34 -4.27
C THR A 315 -13.55 -16.44 -4.65
N LEU A 316 -12.76 -15.37 -4.52
CA LEU A 316 -11.36 -15.40 -4.92
C LEU A 316 -10.50 -16.24 -3.95
N PRO A 317 -9.42 -16.86 -4.43
CA PRO A 317 -8.47 -17.58 -3.57
C PRO A 317 -7.60 -16.60 -2.77
N ILE A 318 -6.93 -17.09 -1.72
CA ILE A 318 -5.95 -16.27 -0.97
C ILE A 318 -4.73 -15.93 -1.83
N ARG A 319 -4.43 -16.79 -2.81
CA ARG A 319 -3.25 -16.71 -3.66
C ARG A 319 -3.61 -16.95 -5.13
N ILE A 320 -3.02 -16.17 -6.03
CA ILE A 320 -3.05 -16.38 -7.49
C ILE A 320 -1.59 -16.36 -7.95
N GLY A 321 -1.01 -17.51 -8.31
CA GLY A 321 0.43 -17.60 -8.58
C GLY A 321 1.27 -17.08 -7.41
N VAL A 322 2.12 -16.06 -7.65
CA VAL A 322 2.95 -15.41 -6.61
C VAL A 322 2.18 -14.37 -5.79
N TRP A 323 1.01 -13.94 -6.25
CA TRP A 323 0.20 -12.93 -5.58
C TRP A 323 -0.46 -13.54 -4.35
N TRP A 324 -0.16 -13.00 -3.17
CA TRP A 324 -0.78 -13.40 -1.92
C TRP A 324 -1.72 -12.33 -1.39
N TYR A 325 -2.61 -12.71 -0.46
CA TYR A 325 -3.60 -11.84 0.15
C TYR A 325 -4.63 -11.25 -0.84
N VAL A 326 -5.07 -12.05 -1.81
CA VAL A 326 -5.95 -11.58 -2.90
C VAL A 326 -7.38 -11.30 -2.41
N TYR A 327 -8.13 -12.28 -1.92
CA TYR A 327 -9.51 -12.02 -1.50
C TYR A 327 -9.65 -11.01 -0.34
N PRO A 328 -8.79 -10.98 0.70
CA PRO A 328 -8.96 -10.04 1.82
C PRO A 328 -8.92 -8.57 1.39
N ARG A 329 -8.15 -8.26 0.35
CA ARG A 329 -8.07 -6.93 -0.27
C ARG A 329 -9.44 -6.44 -0.74
N GLU A 330 -10.27 -7.33 -1.27
CA GLU A 330 -11.58 -6.96 -1.81
C GLU A 330 -12.60 -6.61 -0.71
N LEU A 331 -12.43 -7.12 0.51
CA LEU A 331 -13.27 -6.70 1.64
C LEU A 331 -13.03 -5.23 2.01
N THR A 332 -11.78 -4.78 1.96
CA THR A 332 -11.42 -3.36 2.16
C THR A 332 -12.05 -2.49 1.07
N ALA A 333 -11.96 -2.92 -0.19
CA ALA A 333 -12.62 -2.21 -1.31
C ALA A 333 -14.15 -2.16 -1.16
N CYS A 334 -14.76 -3.27 -0.72
CA CYS A 334 -16.19 -3.37 -0.42
C CYS A 334 -16.61 -2.34 0.64
N GLY A 335 -15.98 -2.39 1.83
CA GLY A 335 -16.29 -1.47 2.93
C GLY A 335 -16.08 -0.01 2.54
N PHE A 336 -14.99 0.29 1.84
CA PHE A 336 -14.64 1.64 1.41
C PHE A 336 -15.67 2.24 0.42
N ILE A 337 -16.11 1.45 -0.56
CA ILE A 337 -17.09 1.90 -1.57
C ILE A 337 -18.51 1.95 -1.00
N LEU A 338 -18.83 1.06 -0.06
CA LEU A 338 -20.13 1.05 0.61
C LEU A 338 -20.41 2.37 1.35
N LEU A 339 -19.37 3.09 1.78
CA LEU A 339 -19.52 4.45 2.32
C LEU A 339 -20.24 5.40 1.36
N GLY A 340 -20.16 5.18 0.04
CA GLY A 340 -20.87 5.98 -0.94
C GLY A 340 -22.40 5.98 -0.76
N VAL A 341 -22.97 4.98 -0.09
CA VAL A 341 -24.42 4.87 0.17
C VAL A 341 -24.92 5.99 1.10
N LEU A 342 -24.05 6.52 1.96
CA LEU A 342 -24.40 7.54 2.96
C LEU A 342 -25.10 8.76 2.31
N PRO A 343 -26.19 9.29 2.88
CA PRO A 343 -26.86 10.49 2.37
C PRO A 343 -25.95 11.72 2.52
N ASP A 344 -26.34 12.81 1.86
CA ASP A 344 -25.61 14.07 1.98
C ASP A 344 -25.74 14.67 3.39
N LEU A 345 -24.70 15.36 3.87
CA LEU A 345 -24.75 16.06 5.15
C LEU A 345 -25.76 17.23 5.10
N PRO A 346 -26.22 17.71 6.27
CA PRO A 346 -26.95 18.96 6.38
C PRO A 346 -26.24 20.13 5.68
N ARG A 347 -27.00 21.05 5.08
CA ARG A 347 -26.46 22.21 4.36
C ARG A 347 -25.84 23.25 5.29
N GLN A 348 -26.35 23.34 6.51
CA GLN A 348 -25.95 24.35 7.48
C GLN A 348 -24.52 24.06 7.97
N TRP A 349 -23.71 25.10 8.03
CA TRP A 349 -22.26 24.98 8.24
C TRP A 349 -21.90 24.41 9.61
N TRP A 350 -22.70 24.66 10.64
CA TRP A 350 -22.44 24.22 12.00
C TRP A 350 -22.63 22.71 12.17
N TYR A 351 -23.59 22.06 11.48
CA TYR A 351 -23.66 20.60 11.43
C TYR A 351 -22.43 19.99 10.76
N ARG A 352 -21.93 20.64 9.71
CA ARG A 352 -20.72 20.19 9.01
C ARG A 352 -19.48 20.38 9.87
N LEU A 353 -19.41 21.48 10.63
CA LEU A 353 -18.36 21.70 11.62
C LEU A 353 -18.43 20.64 12.72
N ALA A 354 -19.61 20.40 13.30
CA ALA A 354 -19.80 19.35 14.32
C ALA A 354 -19.40 17.96 13.78
N PHE A 355 -19.73 17.65 12.53
CA PHE A 355 -19.28 16.43 11.85
C PHE A 355 -17.76 16.36 11.73
N VAL A 356 -17.11 17.39 11.18
CA VAL A 356 -15.65 17.42 11.01
C VAL A 356 -14.93 17.37 12.34
N THR A 357 -15.41 18.09 13.36
CA THR A 357 -14.85 18.08 14.71
C THR A 357 -15.04 16.71 15.37
N GLY A 358 -16.26 16.17 15.36
CA GLY A 358 -16.55 14.87 15.96
C GLY A 358 -15.75 13.76 15.31
N LEU A 359 -15.84 13.63 13.98
CA LEU A 359 -15.07 12.64 13.23
C LEU A 359 -13.56 12.86 13.37
N GLY A 360 -13.11 14.12 13.38
CA GLY A 360 -11.71 14.48 13.59
C GLY A 360 -11.17 14.09 14.95
N VAL A 361 -11.97 14.15 16.01
CA VAL A 361 -11.59 13.63 17.34
C VAL A 361 -11.41 12.10 17.28
N PHE A 362 -12.33 11.37 16.65
CA PHE A 362 -12.23 9.91 16.55
C PHE A 362 -11.06 9.46 15.67
N VAL A 363 -10.91 10.06 14.49
CA VAL A 363 -9.83 9.79 13.55
C VAL A 363 -8.47 10.24 14.09
N GLY A 364 -8.42 11.38 14.78
CA GLY A 364 -7.22 11.86 15.46
C GLY A 364 -6.78 10.94 16.59
N ARG A 365 -7.73 10.37 17.36
CA ARG A 365 -7.44 9.35 18.39
C ARG A 365 -6.93 8.05 17.79
N LEU A 366 -7.48 7.61 16.66
CA LEU A 366 -6.96 6.45 15.93
C LEU A 366 -5.52 6.70 15.48
N GLY A 367 -5.25 7.86 14.86
CA GLY A 367 -3.89 8.25 14.48
C GLY A 367 -2.93 8.29 15.68
N PHE A 368 -3.35 8.87 16.80
CA PHE A 368 -2.55 8.91 18.02
C PHE A 368 -2.21 7.50 18.54
N PHE A 369 -3.20 6.60 18.61
CA PHE A 369 -2.98 5.20 19.00
C PHE A 369 -1.96 4.51 18.09
N VAL A 370 -2.09 4.66 16.77
CA VAL A 370 -1.13 4.06 15.82
C VAL A 370 0.27 4.65 16.01
N ALA A 371 0.37 5.95 16.25
CA ALA A 371 1.64 6.62 16.54
C ALA A 371 2.30 6.09 17.82
N GLU A 372 1.55 5.82 18.88
CA GLU A 372 2.07 5.19 20.10
C GLU A 372 2.64 3.79 19.82
N GLN A 373 1.94 2.98 19.03
CA GLN A 373 2.43 1.65 18.64
C GLN A 373 3.70 1.75 17.78
N PHE A 374 3.78 2.73 16.89
CA PHE A 374 4.95 2.94 16.04
C PHE A 374 6.14 3.44 16.85
N HIS A 375 5.90 4.33 17.82
CA HIS A 375 6.93 4.80 18.73
C HIS A 375 7.42 3.68 19.66
N ALA A 376 6.54 2.77 20.10
CA ALA A 376 6.94 1.57 20.84
C ALA A 376 7.83 0.65 19.99
N PHE A 377 7.51 0.46 18.71
CA PHE A 377 8.35 -0.28 17.78
C PHE A 377 9.69 0.41 17.48
N ASP A 378 9.70 1.75 17.43
CA ASP A 378 10.94 2.51 17.27
C ASP A 378 11.94 2.20 18.39
N ARG A 379 11.46 2.16 19.63
CA ARG A 379 12.27 1.76 20.79
C ARG A 379 12.76 0.32 20.69
N SER A 380 11.93 -0.60 20.19
CA SER A 380 12.31 -2.01 20.02
C SER A 380 13.23 -2.30 18.84
N THR A 381 13.59 -1.28 18.05
CA THR A 381 14.55 -1.39 16.93
C THR A 381 15.81 -0.57 17.14
N GLN A 382 16.04 -0.02 18.33
CA GLN A 382 17.27 0.72 18.64
C GLN A 382 18.52 -0.18 18.59
N ASP A 383 18.38 -1.44 18.95
CA ASP A 383 19.44 -2.46 18.84
C ASP A 383 19.82 -2.70 17.37
N PHE A 384 18.83 -2.84 16.49
CA PHE A 384 19.03 -2.89 15.04
C PHE A 384 19.77 -1.65 14.52
N GLN A 385 19.38 -0.46 14.96
CA GLN A 385 20.01 0.80 14.52
C GLN A 385 21.51 0.82 14.84
N ARG A 386 21.89 0.50 16.08
CA ARG A 386 23.30 0.49 16.52
C ARG A 386 24.12 -0.60 15.82
N VAL A 387 23.56 -1.79 15.62
CA VAL A 387 24.23 -2.86 14.87
C VAL A 387 24.39 -2.49 13.39
N ALA A 388 23.37 -1.88 12.78
CA ALA A 388 23.40 -1.48 11.37
C ALA A 388 24.46 -0.42 11.06
N GLU A 389 24.87 0.40 12.03
CA GLU A 389 25.94 1.40 11.87
C GLU A 389 27.29 0.77 11.48
N HIS A 390 27.57 -0.44 11.96
CA HIS A 390 28.81 -1.17 11.68
C HIS A 390 28.89 -1.74 10.26
N ILE A 391 27.76 -1.82 9.55
CA ILE A 391 27.70 -2.38 8.20
C ILE A 391 28.21 -1.33 7.19
N PRO A 392 29.17 -1.65 6.30
CA PRO A 392 29.72 -0.69 5.36
C PRO A 392 28.73 -0.33 4.24
N LYS A 393 29.12 0.60 3.37
CA LYS A 393 28.39 0.89 2.13
C LYS A 393 28.44 -0.32 1.19
N ALA A 394 27.33 -0.55 0.48
CA ALA A 394 27.14 -1.64 -0.47
C ALA A 394 27.60 -3.04 0.00
N PRO A 395 27.11 -3.53 1.15
CA PRO A 395 27.48 -4.84 1.66
C PRO A 395 26.91 -5.96 0.79
N ARG A 396 27.58 -7.11 0.74
CA ARG A 396 26.93 -8.38 0.39
C ARG A 396 26.34 -8.98 1.66
N LEU A 397 25.08 -8.64 1.93
CA LEU A 397 24.42 -8.93 3.20
C LEU A 397 23.47 -10.13 3.11
N LEU A 398 23.76 -11.18 3.87
CA LEU A 398 22.79 -12.20 4.21
C LEU A 398 22.12 -11.84 5.52
N TYR A 399 20.80 -11.95 5.59
CA TYR A 399 20.09 -11.76 6.84
C TYR A 399 19.16 -12.92 7.16
N LEU A 400 19.04 -13.24 8.45
CA LEU A 400 18.14 -14.27 8.97
C LEU A 400 17.39 -13.72 10.18
N VAL A 401 16.05 -13.80 10.16
CA VAL A 401 15.21 -13.34 11.26
C VAL A 401 14.54 -14.55 11.90
N PHE A 402 15.10 -15.03 13.01
CA PHE A 402 14.54 -16.15 13.78
C PHE A 402 13.51 -15.68 14.81
N ASP A 403 13.75 -14.52 15.44
CA ASP A 403 12.86 -13.97 16.44
C ASP A 403 11.95 -12.89 15.84
N HIS A 404 10.66 -13.20 15.75
CA HIS A 404 9.62 -12.27 15.28
C HIS A 404 8.91 -11.54 16.43
N SER A 405 9.27 -11.81 17.68
CA SER A 405 8.63 -11.23 18.87
C SER A 405 9.10 -9.81 19.18
N GLY A 406 8.43 -9.16 20.13
CA GLY A 406 8.80 -7.81 20.59
C GLY A 406 8.10 -6.67 19.84
N SER A 407 7.05 -6.96 19.07
CA SER A 407 6.10 -5.95 18.61
C SER A 407 4.70 -6.29 19.10
N SER A 408 3.83 -5.30 19.23
CA SER A 408 2.41 -5.49 19.51
C SER A 408 1.63 -5.99 18.30
N LYS A 409 2.27 -6.28 17.16
CA LYS A 409 1.60 -6.70 15.92
C LYS A 409 1.49 -8.22 15.77
N ARG A 410 0.42 -8.66 15.10
CA ARG A 410 0.19 -10.03 14.62
C ARG A 410 1.03 -10.35 13.40
N ASN A 411 1.18 -9.38 12.50
CA ASN A 411 2.17 -9.48 11.43
C ASN A 411 3.59 -9.27 11.98
N THR A 412 4.61 -9.58 11.19
CA THR A 412 6.01 -9.46 11.65
C THR A 412 6.71 -8.26 10.99
N PRO A 413 6.75 -7.09 11.65
CA PRO A 413 7.44 -5.91 11.11
C PRO A 413 8.98 -6.06 11.07
N TYR A 414 9.54 -7.10 11.70
CA TYR A 414 10.98 -7.36 11.74
C TYR A 414 11.50 -8.12 10.51
N ILE A 415 10.65 -8.92 9.86
CA ILE A 415 11.07 -9.92 8.86
C ILE A 415 11.84 -9.31 7.68
N HIS A 416 11.46 -8.11 7.27
CA HIS A 416 12.11 -7.38 6.18
C HIS A 416 12.90 -6.16 6.64
N LEU A 417 12.98 -5.91 7.97
CA LEU A 417 13.68 -4.75 8.52
C LEU A 417 15.12 -4.59 7.97
N PRO A 418 15.91 -5.66 7.74
CA PRO A 418 17.24 -5.56 7.13
C PRO A 418 17.28 -4.91 5.74
N ALA A 419 16.17 -4.89 5.00
CA ALA A 419 16.13 -4.22 3.69
C ALA A 419 16.32 -2.70 3.77
N TRP A 420 16.15 -2.09 4.96
CA TRP A 420 16.57 -0.70 5.19
C TRP A 420 18.07 -0.48 4.98
N ILE A 421 18.90 -1.50 5.23
CA ILE A 421 20.34 -1.40 4.99
C ILE A 421 20.61 -1.23 3.49
N GLN A 422 19.95 -2.01 2.63
CA GLN A 422 20.08 -1.83 1.18
C GLN A 422 19.49 -0.50 0.73
N ALA A 423 18.37 -0.08 1.33
CA ALA A 423 17.78 1.21 1.02
C ALA A 423 18.78 2.36 1.30
N GLU A 424 19.38 2.40 2.48
CA GLU A 424 20.28 3.49 2.89
C GLU A 424 21.69 3.37 2.27
N LYS A 425 22.23 2.14 2.17
CA LYS A 425 23.65 1.88 1.88
C LYS A 425 23.91 1.20 0.54
N GLY A 426 22.89 0.73 -0.18
CA GLY A 426 23.05 -0.05 -1.41
C GLY A 426 23.48 -1.49 -1.16
N GLY A 427 24.08 -2.13 -2.17
CA GLY A 427 24.59 -3.49 -2.08
C GLY A 427 23.53 -4.56 -2.28
N TRP A 428 23.81 -5.77 -1.79
CA TRP A 428 23.07 -7.00 -2.08
C TRP A 428 22.38 -7.55 -0.83
N LEU A 429 21.22 -8.16 -1.01
CA LEU A 429 20.47 -8.86 0.04
C LEU A 429 20.26 -10.32 -0.30
N SER A 430 20.30 -11.22 0.69
CA SER A 430 19.97 -12.64 0.50
C SER A 430 18.55 -12.90 0.04
N PHE A 431 17.60 -12.02 0.38
CA PHE A 431 16.23 -12.10 -0.09
C PHE A 431 15.73 -10.71 -0.49
N HIS A 432 14.98 -10.66 -1.59
CA HIS A 432 14.35 -9.44 -2.08
C HIS A 432 13.06 -9.76 -2.83
N LEU A 433 11.98 -8.98 -2.61
CA LEU A 433 10.69 -9.14 -3.30
C LEU A 433 10.75 -9.00 -4.84
N VAL A 434 11.89 -8.51 -5.36
CA VAL A 434 12.16 -8.38 -6.80
C VAL A 434 12.27 -9.76 -7.47
N GLY A 435 12.68 -10.80 -6.73
CA GLY A 435 12.76 -12.16 -7.27
C GLY A 435 11.43 -12.75 -7.73
N PHE A 436 10.29 -12.13 -7.38
CA PHE A 436 8.96 -12.58 -7.78
C PHE A 436 8.50 -12.01 -9.14
N ASN A 437 9.37 -11.30 -9.90
CA ASN A 437 9.11 -10.77 -11.26
C ASN A 437 7.84 -9.90 -11.44
N HIS A 438 7.31 -9.36 -10.35
CA HIS A 438 6.07 -8.58 -10.32
C HIS A 438 6.28 -7.13 -9.85
N SER A 439 7.54 -6.71 -9.80
CA SER A 439 7.97 -5.33 -9.63
C SER A 439 8.45 -4.77 -10.98
N PRO A 440 8.38 -3.44 -11.20
CA PRO A 440 9.10 -2.76 -12.28
C PRO A 440 10.63 -2.92 -12.19
N ILE A 441 11.16 -3.54 -11.15
CA ILE A 441 12.57 -3.84 -10.96
C ILE A 441 12.72 -5.36 -10.99
N ARG A 442 13.72 -5.86 -11.73
CA ARG A 442 14.04 -7.30 -11.83
C ARG A 442 15.51 -7.54 -11.59
N TYR A 443 15.85 -8.72 -11.10
CA TYR A 443 17.23 -9.17 -11.14
C TYR A 443 17.68 -9.28 -12.60
N ARG A 444 18.91 -8.82 -12.85
CA ARG A 444 19.56 -8.91 -14.15
C ARG A 444 19.79 -10.37 -14.52
N LYS A 445 19.54 -10.70 -15.78
CA LYS A 445 19.88 -12.01 -16.37
C LYS A 445 21.19 -11.91 -17.14
N ASP A 446 21.90 -13.02 -17.31
CA ASP A 446 23.13 -13.08 -18.12
C ASP A 446 22.92 -12.65 -19.58
N THR A 447 21.67 -12.69 -20.06
CA THR A 447 21.26 -12.28 -21.40
C THR A 447 20.95 -10.78 -21.52
N ASP A 448 20.94 -10.02 -20.41
CA ASP A 448 20.54 -8.61 -20.42
C ASP A 448 21.68 -7.73 -20.97
N PRO A 449 21.41 -6.80 -21.91
CA PRO A 449 22.43 -5.94 -22.50
C PRO A 449 23.04 -4.96 -21.48
N GLY A 450 24.33 -4.63 -21.66
CA GLY A 450 25.01 -3.56 -20.91
C GLY A 450 26.05 -4.00 -19.87
N LEU A 451 26.57 -5.23 -19.95
CA LEU A 451 27.72 -5.68 -19.16
C LEU A 451 28.97 -5.78 -20.03
N TYR A 452 30.10 -5.28 -19.53
CA TYR A 452 31.42 -5.41 -20.18
C TYR A 452 32.01 -6.83 -20.02
N ASP A 453 31.52 -7.61 -19.04
CA ASP A 453 32.00 -8.94 -18.63
C ASP A 453 30.92 -10.05 -18.67
N GLY A 454 29.68 -9.70 -19.05
CA GLY A 454 28.65 -10.64 -19.47
C GLY A 454 27.80 -11.34 -18.39
N ARG A 455 27.87 -11.01 -17.09
CA ARG A 455 26.95 -11.58 -16.07
C ARG A 455 26.50 -10.58 -15.00
N GLY A 456 25.23 -10.66 -14.59
CA GLY A 456 24.72 -9.87 -13.47
C GLY A 456 25.30 -10.35 -12.14
N VAL A 457 25.71 -9.44 -11.26
CA VAL A 457 26.19 -9.80 -9.92
C VAL A 457 24.97 -9.93 -9.03
N ILE A 458 24.37 -11.13 -9.00
CA ILE A 458 23.15 -11.39 -8.23
C ILE A 458 23.39 -12.39 -7.09
N PRO A 459 22.66 -12.27 -5.96
CA PRO A 459 22.73 -13.25 -4.89
C PRO A 459 22.25 -14.64 -5.35
N PRO A 460 22.73 -15.73 -4.74
CA PRO A 460 22.23 -17.07 -5.04
C PRO A 460 20.73 -17.17 -4.76
N PRO A 461 19.98 -17.95 -5.56
CA PRO A 461 18.55 -18.13 -5.33
C PRO A 461 18.31 -18.81 -3.98
N VAL A 462 17.27 -18.35 -3.29
CA VAL A 462 16.85 -18.91 -2.01
C VAL A 462 15.54 -19.70 -2.19
N PRO A 463 15.30 -20.75 -1.38
CA PRO A 463 14.04 -21.48 -1.38
C PRO A 463 12.81 -20.59 -1.18
N ASP A 464 11.65 -21.08 -1.62
CA ASP A 464 10.36 -20.46 -1.35
C ASP A 464 10.17 -20.18 0.15
N ARG A 465 9.68 -18.97 0.47
CA ARG A 465 9.45 -18.49 1.84
C ARG A 465 10.74 -18.44 2.68
N TRP A 466 11.89 -18.17 2.05
CA TRP A 466 13.18 -17.99 2.74
C TRP A 466 13.08 -17.09 3.96
N GLU A 467 12.39 -15.96 3.81
CA GLU A 467 12.19 -14.95 4.83
C GLU A 467 11.44 -15.48 6.07
N TRP A 468 10.66 -16.56 5.92
CA TRP A 468 9.91 -17.23 7.00
C TRP A 468 10.55 -18.55 7.46
N THR A 469 11.63 -18.98 6.82
CA THR A 469 12.25 -20.29 7.10
C THR A 469 13.76 -20.18 7.34
N PRO A 470 14.22 -19.30 8.25
CA PRO A 470 15.64 -19.07 8.52
C PRO A 470 16.38 -20.34 8.97
N GLN A 471 15.67 -21.31 9.57
CA GLN A 471 16.18 -22.63 9.96
C GLN A 471 16.66 -23.48 8.78
N ARG A 472 16.28 -23.14 7.54
CA ARG A 472 16.78 -23.82 6.32
C ARG A 472 18.15 -23.32 5.88
N PHE A 473 18.70 -22.30 6.54
CA PHE A 473 20.04 -21.79 6.23
C PHE A 473 21.11 -22.88 6.38
N ARG A 474 22.02 -22.91 5.41
CA ARG A 474 23.19 -23.79 5.36
C ARG A 474 24.33 -22.95 4.82
N LEU A 475 25.38 -22.76 5.62
CA LEU A 475 26.46 -21.83 5.29
C LEU A 475 27.13 -22.17 3.95
N HIS A 476 27.47 -23.44 3.72
CA HIS A 476 28.11 -23.88 2.50
C HIS A 476 27.25 -23.69 1.25
N THR A 477 25.92 -23.77 1.36
CA THR A 477 25.01 -23.67 0.21
C THR A 477 24.63 -22.22 -0.06
N HIS A 478 24.37 -21.44 0.97
CA HIS A 478 23.74 -20.12 0.85
C HIS A 478 24.69 -18.96 1.19
N GLY A 479 25.80 -19.20 1.90
CA GLY A 479 26.62 -18.14 2.48
C GLY A 479 27.83 -17.71 1.67
N ALA A 480 28.22 -18.45 0.62
CA ALA A 480 29.47 -18.22 -0.11
C ALA A 480 29.56 -16.84 -0.78
N PHE A 481 28.41 -16.30 -1.25
CA PHE A 481 28.34 -14.98 -1.88
C PHE A 481 28.50 -13.83 -0.88
N PHE A 482 28.24 -14.06 0.41
CA PHE A 482 28.03 -12.99 1.39
C PHE A 482 29.25 -12.79 2.28
N ASP A 483 29.56 -11.51 2.50
CA ASP A 483 30.63 -11.05 3.37
C ASP A 483 30.11 -10.67 4.76
N TRP A 484 28.81 -10.34 4.86
CA TRP A 484 28.16 -9.89 6.09
C TRP A 484 26.92 -10.72 6.40
N PHE A 485 26.74 -11.06 7.66
CA PHE A 485 25.62 -11.85 8.15
C PHE A 485 24.93 -11.14 9.31
N LEU A 486 23.68 -10.73 9.11
CA LEU A 486 22.88 -10.07 10.12
C LEU A 486 21.76 -10.99 10.62
N ILE A 487 21.84 -11.38 11.88
CA ILE A 487 20.97 -12.39 12.48
C ILE A 487 20.15 -11.76 13.59
N ARG A 488 18.82 -11.89 13.51
CA ARG A 488 17.92 -11.55 14.61
C ARG A 488 17.55 -12.79 15.41
N GLN A 489 18.09 -12.94 16.61
CA GLN A 489 17.83 -14.07 17.51
C GLN A 489 18.16 -13.70 18.96
N ARG A 490 17.44 -14.28 19.94
CA ARG A 490 17.69 -14.04 21.37
C ARG A 490 18.88 -14.78 21.95
N HIS A 491 19.24 -15.89 21.34
CA HIS A 491 20.37 -16.74 21.75
C HIS A 491 21.48 -16.65 20.72
N ASP A 492 22.71 -16.83 21.18
CA ASP A 492 23.92 -16.78 20.36
C ASP A 492 23.81 -17.68 19.10
N PRO A 493 23.85 -17.09 17.89
CA PRO A 493 23.76 -17.82 16.64
C PRO A 493 25.11 -18.32 16.11
N SER A 494 26.22 -18.17 16.85
CA SER A 494 27.59 -18.50 16.38
C SER A 494 27.74 -19.92 15.83
N ARG A 495 26.93 -20.88 16.30
CA ARG A 495 26.90 -22.25 15.76
C ARG A 495 26.57 -22.32 14.26
N LEU A 496 25.87 -21.33 13.70
CA LEU A 496 25.56 -21.25 12.27
C LEU A 496 26.83 -21.09 11.41
N PHE A 497 27.91 -20.58 12.02
CA PHE A 497 29.17 -20.26 11.37
C PHE A 497 30.33 -21.17 11.81
N ALA A 498 30.07 -22.18 12.65
CA ALA A 498 31.11 -23.04 13.22
C ALA A 498 31.99 -23.77 12.17
N THR A 499 31.48 -23.94 10.94
CA THR A 499 32.22 -24.58 9.84
C THR A 499 33.14 -23.63 9.07
N ASP A 500 33.14 -22.32 9.38
CA ASP A 500 33.93 -21.31 8.70
C ASP A 500 34.53 -20.31 9.70
N PRO A 501 35.77 -20.54 10.18
CA PRO A 501 36.40 -19.71 11.19
C PRO A 501 36.74 -18.29 10.70
N SER A 502 36.66 -18.02 9.38
CA SER A 502 36.86 -16.67 8.86
C SER A 502 35.69 -15.72 9.20
N ILE A 503 34.55 -16.27 9.63
CA ILE A 503 33.37 -15.51 10.02
C ILE A 503 33.41 -15.26 11.52
N HIS A 504 33.62 -13.99 11.90
CA HIS A 504 33.70 -13.57 13.30
C HIS A 504 32.60 -12.56 13.65
N LEU A 505 32.27 -12.50 14.94
CA LEU A 505 31.30 -11.53 15.47
C LEU A 505 31.92 -10.13 15.45
N VAL A 506 31.22 -9.17 14.84
CA VAL A 506 31.62 -7.75 14.77
C VAL A 506 30.85 -6.92 15.79
N ALA A 507 29.55 -7.14 15.91
CA ALA A 507 28.70 -6.40 16.83
C ALA A 507 27.53 -7.27 17.31
N HIS A 508 27.14 -7.09 18.56
CA HIS A 508 25.91 -7.64 19.13
C HIS A 508 25.25 -6.60 20.01
N ASP A 509 23.96 -6.41 19.82
CA ASP A 509 23.13 -5.62 20.71
C ASP A 509 21.72 -6.20 20.74
N GLY A 510 21.17 -6.35 21.94
CA GLY A 510 19.86 -6.90 22.18
C GLY A 510 19.65 -8.22 21.43
N THR A 511 18.85 -8.17 20.38
CA THR A 511 18.48 -9.33 19.58
C THR A 511 19.18 -9.43 18.23
N TRP A 512 20.05 -8.49 17.89
CA TRP A 512 20.74 -8.42 16.61
C TRP A 512 22.22 -8.75 16.73
N TRP A 513 22.66 -9.69 15.92
CA TRP A 513 24.04 -10.17 15.86
C TRP A 513 24.57 -9.93 14.45
N LEU A 514 25.74 -9.31 14.35
CA LEU A 514 26.40 -9.02 13.09
C LEU A 514 27.73 -9.76 13.03
N PHE A 515 27.87 -10.59 12.00
CA PHE A 515 29.10 -11.30 11.70
C PHE A 515 29.66 -10.82 10.37
N GLN A 516 30.99 -10.89 10.25
CA GLN A 516 31.72 -10.56 9.04
C GLN A 516 32.66 -11.71 8.68
N ARG A 517 32.69 -12.04 7.40
CA ARG A 517 33.68 -12.92 6.79
C ARG A 517 34.93 -12.10 6.49
N GLU A 518 36.09 -12.50 7.00
CA GLU A 518 37.36 -11.94 6.57
C GLU A 518 37.58 -12.23 5.08
N LYS A 519 37.86 -11.19 4.31
CA LYS A 519 38.29 -11.37 2.92
C LYS A 519 39.71 -11.93 2.97
N SER A 520 39.91 -13.12 2.43
CA SER A 520 41.25 -13.65 2.17
C SER A 520 42.03 -12.56 1.42
N GLN A 521 43.10 -12.02 2.02
CA GLN A 521 43.99 -11.13 1.27
C GLN A 521 44.43 -11.89 0.01
N PRO A 522 44.34 -11.31 -1.19
CA PRO A 522 44.98 -11.92 -2.34
C PRO A 522 46.47 -12.00 -1.97
N SER A 523 46.99 -13.22 -1.88
CA SER A 523 48.41 -13.46 -1.64
C SER A 523 49.18 -12.61 -2.65
N GLY A 524 49.89 -11.60 -2.12
CA GLY A 524 50.69 -10.69 -2.91
C GLY A 524 51.56 -11.49 -3.87
N GLN A 525 51.55 -11.05 -5.13
CA GLN A 525 52.65 -11.30 -6.03
C GLN A 525 53.93 -10.86 -5.29
N GLN A 526 54.73 -11.85 -4.90
CA GLN A 526 56.12 -11.65 -4.51
C GLN A 526 56.95 -11.27 -5.72
#